data_AF-A0A8T6S060-F1
#
_entry.id   AF-A0A8T6S060-F1
#
_cell.length_a   1.000
_cell.length_b   1.000
_cell.length_c   1.000
_cell.angle_alpha   90.00
_cell.angle_beta   90.00
_cell.angle_gamma   90.00
#
_symmetry.space_group_name_H-M   'P 1'
#
loop_
_entity.id
_entity.type
_entity.pdbx_description
1 polymer ?
#
loop_
_entity_poly.entity_id
_entity_poly.type
_entity_poly.pdbx_seq_one_letter_code
_entity_poly.pdbx_strand_id
1 'polypeptide(L)'
;ATGVPLGMLFASFDMKVNTDCITLNYQTNDKTDIFCSEKNNTLSVYVNGKKYNSSISEYEISHNDRILISFGDGSSIAEQLRYLESLKIFDIPKKIPQYSGKDINL
;
A
#
# COMPACT_ATOMS: atom_id res chain seq x y z
N ALA A 1 -5.64 -11.12 -6.17
CA ALA A 1 -6.84 -10.73 -5.41
C ALA A 1 -7.58 -9.70 -6.25
N THR A 2 -8.91 -9.72 -6.24
CA THR A 2 -9.76 -8.67 -6.82
C THR A 2 -10.69 -8.21 -5.71
N GLY A 3 -11.04 -6.92 -5.67
CA GLY A 3 -11.95 -6.38 -4.65
C GLY A 3 -11.34 -6.21 -3.25
N VAL A 4 -10.03 -5.99 -3.15
CA VAL A 4 -9.37 -5.64 -1.88
C VAL A 4 -8.92 -4.17 -1.95
N PRO A 5 -9.68 -3.24 -1.32
CA PRO A 5 -9.23 -1.86 -1.16
C PRO A 5 -7.96 -1.80 -0.33
N LEU A 6 -7.02 -0.94 -0.72
CA LEU A 6 -5.76 -0.74 -0.01
C LEU A 6 -5.96 -0.32 1.46
N GLY A 7 -7.06 0.36 1.78
CA GLY A 7 -7.40 0.69 3.16
C GLY A 7 -7.50 -0.53 4.07
N MET A 8 -8.03 -1.66 3.56
CA MET A 8 -8.08 -2.92 4.32
C MET A 8 -6.67 -3.51 4.49
N LEU A 9 -5.83 -3.42 3.46
CA LEU A 9 -4.44 -3.85 3.53
C LEU A 9 -3.65 -3.04 4.57
N PHE A 10 -3.77 -1.71 4.57
CA PHE A 10 -3.10 -0.85 5.53
C PHE A 10 -3.57 -1.12 6.96
N ALA A 11 -4.88 -1.31 7.16
CA ALA A 11 -5.43 -1.65 8.47
C ALA A 11 -4.87 -2.96 9.02
N SER A 12 -4.53 -3.94 8.17
CA SER A 12 -3.89 -5.19 8.61
C SER A 12 -2.49 -5.01 9.20
N PHE A 13 -1.87 -3.85 8.95
CA PHE A 13 -0.58 -3.44 9.53
C PHE A 13 -0.75 -2.29 10.53
N ASP A 14 -1.96 -2.08 11.07
CA ASP A 14 -2.29 -0.98 11.98
C ASP A 14 -1.93 0.41 11.41
N MET A 15 -1.97 0.54 10.09
CA MET A 15 -1.71 1.76 9.35
C MET A 15 -3.00 2.34 8.76
N LYS A 16 -3.12 3.66 8.77
CA LYS A 16 -4.17 4.39 8.05
C LYS A 16 -3.53 5.45 7.16
N VAL A 17 -3.95 5.50 5.91
CA VAL A 17 -3.51 6.51 4.94
C VAL A 17 -4.74 7.19 4.37
N ASN A 18 -4.80 8.51 4.48
CA ASN A 18 -5.80 9.34 3.80
C ASN A 18 -5.09 10.33 2.85
N THR A 19 -5.81 11.32 2.34
CA THR A 19 -5.28 12.30 1.38
C THR A 19 -4.09 13.08 1.91
N ASP A 20 -4.07 13.36 3.22
CA ASP A 20 -3.15 14.34 3.80
C ASP A 20 -2.27 13.76 4.90
N CYS A 21 -2.58 12.58 5.43
CA CYS A 21 -1.91 12.01 6.59
C CYS A 21 -1.70 10.49 6.49
N ILE A 22 -0.59 10.05 7.09
CA ILE A 22 -0.34 8.65 7.47
C ILE A 22 -0.42 8.56 8.99
N THR A 23 -1.11 7.55 9.49
CA THR A 23 -1.13 7.17 10.91
C THR A 23 -0.57 5.77 11.05
N LEU A 24 0.42 5.61 11.92
CA LEU A 24 1.04 4.32 12.28
C LEU A 24 0.75 4.04 13.75
N ASN A 25 0.02 2.97 14.03
CA ASN A 25 -0.21 2.55 15.41
C ASN A 25 0.72 1.37 15.74
N TYR A 26 1.55 1.53 16.76
CA TYR A 26 2.45 0.47 17.21
C TYR A 26 1.82 -0.26 18.39
N GLN A 27 1.50 -1.55 18.22
CA GLN A 27 0.92 -2.37 19.30
C GLN A 27 1.83 -2.54 20.53
N THR A 28 3.11 -2.22 20.42
CA THR A 28 4.11 -2.51 21.46
C THR A 28 4.19 -1.46 22.56
N ASN A 29 3.63 -0.27 22.38
CA ASN A 29 3.83 0.84 23.32
C ASN A 29 2.70 1.89 23.34
N ASP A 30 1.51 1.58 22.81
CA ASP A 30 0.37 2.50 22.69
C ASP A 30 0.74 3.85 22.03
N LYS A 31 1.79 3.88 21.20
CA LYS A 31 2.18 5.08 20.46
C LYS A 31 1.55 5.10 19.09
N THR A 32 1.02 6.26 18.76
CA THR A 32 0.51 6.60 17.44
C THR A 32 1.37 7.70 16.85
N ASP A 33 2.06 7.40 15.75
CA ASP A 33 2.77 8.41 14.97
C ASP A 33 1.86 8.89 13.84
N ILE A 34 1.76 10.21 13.67
CA ILE A 34 0.94 10.85 12.66
C ILE A 34 1.82 11.77 11.82
N PHE A 35 1.82 11.55 10.51
CA PHE A 35 2.57 12.33 9.54
C PHE A 35 1.59 13.00 8.58
N CYS A 36 1.30 14.28 8.80
CA CYS A 36 0.37 15.06 7.98
C CYS A 36 1.09 16.09 7.11
N SER A 37 0.53 16.38 5.94
CA SER A 37 0.96 17.46 5.06
C SER A 37 0.89 18.79 5.80
N GLU A 38 2.05 19.39 6.08
CA GLU A 38 2.16 20.66 6.78
C GLU A 38 3.38 21.45 6.30
N LYS A 39 3.18 22.75 6.03
CA LYS A 39 4.21 23.74 5.67
C LYS A 39 5.10 23.27 4.50
N ASN A 40 6.18 22.58 4.84
CA ASN A 40 7.25 22.17 3.93
C ASN A 40 7.19 20.67 3.58
N ASN A 41 6.36 19.88 4.27
CA ASN A 41 6.20 18.46 4.02
C ASN A 41 4.83 18.20 3.42
N THR A 42 4.81 17.43 2.34
CA THR A 42 3.59 17.00 1.65
C THR A 42 3.57 15.49 1.58
N LEU A 43 2.45 14.89 1.96
CA LEU A 43 2.13 13.51 1.64
C LEU A 43 1.74 13.43 0.16
N SER A 44 2.49 12.67 -0.62
CA SER A 44 2.22 12.46 -2.04
C SER A 44 2.11 10.98 -2.34
N VAL A 45 1.02 10.59 -2.99
CA VAL A 45 0.77 9.22 -3.42
C VAL A 45 0.87 9.13 -4.94
N TYR A 46 1.54 8.10 -5.44
CA TYR A 46 1.61 7.77 -6.84
C TYR A 46 1.22 6.32 -7.07
N VAL A 47 0.44 6.10 -8.11
CA VAL A 47 0.06 4.77 -8.60
C VAL A 47 0.58 4.65 -10.02
N ASN A 48 1.43 3.65 -10.26
CA ASN A 48 2.03 3.39 -11.57
C ASN A 48 2.71 4.64 -12.17
N GLY A 49 3.46 5.36 -11.33
CA GLY A 49 4.20 6.57 -11.71
C GLY A 49 3.36 7.85 -11.80
N LYS A 50 2.03 7.77 -11.65
CA LYS A 50 1.13 8.93 -11.77
C LYS A 50 0.63 9.37 -10.40
N LYS A 51 0.63 10.68 -10.16
CA LYS A 51 0.12 11.25 -8.91
C LYS A 51 -1.35 10.88 -8.74
N TYR A 52 -1.69 10.37 -7.56
CA TYR A 52 -3.03 9.98 -7.17
C TYR A 52 -3.55 10.99 -6.14
N ASN A 53 -4.56 11.77 -6.51
CA ASN A 53 -5.06 12.88 -5.68
C ASN A 53 -6.25 12.49 -4.79
N SER A 54 -6.85 11.33 -5.02
CA SER A 54 -7.96 10.81 -4.21
C SER A 54 -7.43 10.04 -3.00
N SER A 55 -8.32 9.70 -2.06
CA SER A 55 -7.93 8.84 -0.94
C SER A 55 -7.48 7.48 -1.45
N ILE A 56 -6.23 7.12 -1.21
CA ILE A 56 -5.66 5.83 -1.61
C ILE A 56 -6.31 4.64 -0.88
N SER A 57 -7.00 4.90 0.24
CA SER A 57 -7.71 3.86 1.02
C SER A 57 -8.77 3.12 0.22
N GLU A 58 -9.37 3.76 -0.78
CA GLU A 58 -10.43 3.20 -1.62
C GLU A 58 -9.88 2.55 -2.90
N TYR A 59 -8.59 2.72 -3.18
CA TYR A 59 -7.98 2.15 -4.37
C TYR A 59 -7.91 0.63 -4.28
N GLU A 60 -8.49 -0.05 -5.26
CA GLU A 60 -8.39 -1.50 -5.38
C GLU A 60 -7.09 -1.90 -6.07
N ILE A 61 -6.24 -2.62 -5.34
CA ILE A 61 -4.95 -3.08 -5.86
C ILE A 61 -5.13 -4.15 -6.94
N SER A 62 -4.45 -3.95 -8.04
CA SER A 62 -4.32 -4.90 -9.15
C SER A 62 -2.92 -5.52 -9.18
N HIS A 63 -2.82 -6.66 -9.86
CA HIS A 63 -1.54 -7.32 -10.05
C HIS A 63 -0.57 -6.39 -10.81
N ASN A 64 0.68 -6.33 -10.33
CA ASN A 64 1.76 -5.47 -10.82
C ASN A 64 1.62 -3.97 -10.54
N ASP A 65 0.64 -3.53 -9.74
CA ASP A 65 0.61 -2.13 -9.34
C ASP A 65 1.85 -1.75 -8.52
N ARG A 66 2.36 -0.56 -8.84
CA ARG A 66 3.45 0.09 -8.11
C ARG A 66 2.89 1.30 -7.40
N ILE A 67 2.90 1.26 -6.07
CA ILE A 67 2.38 2.32 -5.22
C ILE A 67 3.57 2.98 -4.51
N LEU A 68 3.73 4.29 -4.70
CA LEU A 68 4.65 5.12 -3.92
C LEU A 68 3.83 5.97 -2.96
N ILE A 69 4.16 5.92 -1.68
CA ILE A 69 3.69 6.86 -0.66
C ILE A 69 4.92 7.58 -0.14
N SER A 70 5.02 8.88 -0.40
CA SER A 70 6.17 9.71 -0.02
C SER A 70 5.73 10.86 0.86
N PHE A 71 6.46 11.11 1.94
CA PHE A 71 6.26 12.25 2.84
C PHE A 71 7.53 13.10 2.87
N GLY A 72 7.43 14.37 2.51
CA GLY A 72 8.56 15.31 2.50
C GLY A 72 8.36 16.50 1.56
N ASP A 73 9.44 17.20 1.23
CA ASP A 73 9.43 18.38 0.35
C ASP A 73 9.27 18.06 -1.15
N GLY A 74 9.23 16.77 -1.49
CA GLY A 74 9.04 16.28 -2.85
C GLY A 74 10.30 16.20 -3.70
N SER A 75 11.45 16.68 -3.21
CA SER A 75 12.72 16.69 -3.94
C SER A 75 13.19 15.28 -4.35
N SER A 76 12.91 14.27 -3.51
CA SER A 76 13.29 12.88 -3.72
C SER A 76 12.30 12.05 -4.54
N ILE A 77 11.12 12.59 -4.89
CA ILE A 77 10.05 11.80 -5.53
C ILE A 77 10.52 11.20 -6.86
N ALA A 78 11.23 11.98 -7.67
CA ALA A 78 11.70 11.50 -8.98
C ALA A 78 12.68 10.32 -8.85
N GLU A 79 13.57 10.34 -7.85
CA GLU A 79 14.50 9.25 -7.57
C GLU A 79 13.77 8.02 -7.01
N GLN A 80 12.84 8.22 -6.08
CA GLN A 80 12.03 7.15 -5.51
C GLN A 80 11.18 6.44 -6.57
N LEU A 81 10.62 7.18 -7.54
CA LEU A 81 9.88 6.60 -8.66
C LEU A 81 10.78 5.73 -9.54
N ARG A 82 11.98 6.20 -9.90
CA ARG A 82 12.95 5.40 -10.68
C ARG A 82 13.37 4.14 -9.93
N TYR A 83 13.62 4.27 -8.62
CA TYR A 83 13.94 3.13 -7.78
C TYR A 83 12.79 2.12 -7.78
N LEU A 84 11.56 2.59 -7.53
CA LEU A 84 10.35 1.76 -7.53
C LEU A 84 10.18 1.04 -8.86
N GLU A 85 10.40 1.70 -10.01
CA GLU A 85 10.34 1.09 -11.35
C GLU A 85 11.40 0.01 -11.56
N SER A 86 12.59 0.17 -10.99
CA SER A 86 13.69 -0.79 -11.12
C SER A 86 13.44 -2.14 -10.41
N LEU A 87 12.53 -2.16 -9.44
CA LEU A 87 12.22 -3.37 -8.67
C LEU A 87 11.49 -4.40 -9.54
N LYS A 88 11.93 -5.66 -9.46
CA LYS A 88 11.23 -6.78 -10.11
C LYS A 88 10.08 -7.25 -9.21
N ILE A 89 8.92 -7.45 -9.81
CA ILE A 89 7.78 -8.08 -9.15
C ILE A 89 7.87 -9.57 -9.46
N PHE A 90 7.93 -10.39 -8.42
CA PHE A 90 7.94 -11.84 -8.54
C PHE A 90 6.57 -12.38 -8.18
N ASP A 91 6.02 -13.20 -9.07
CA ASP A 91 4.82 -13.95 -8.75
C ASP A 91 5.11 -14.95 -7.65
N ILE A 92 4.26 -14.94 -6.62
CA ILE A 92 4.21 -16.06 -5.69
C ILE A 92 3.58 -17.22 -6.47
N PRO A 93 4.27 -18.37 -6.62
CA PRO A 93 3.71 -19.52 -7.29
C PRO A 93 2.37 -19.86 -6.64
N LYS A 94 1.29 -19.86 -7.43
CA LYS A 94 -0.01 -20.31 -6.93
C LYS A 94 0.19 -21.74 -6.44
N LYS A 95 -0.10 -22.01 -5.16
CA LYS A 95 -0.27 -23.39 -4.71
C LYS A 95 -1.32 -24.01 -5.62
N ILE A 96 -0.94 -25.01 -6.40
CA ILE A 96 -1.90 -25.86 -7.09
C ILE A 96 -2.70 -26.50 -5.95
N PRO A 97 -4.03 -26.31 -5.87
CA PRO A 97 -4.83 -27.02 -4.91
C PRO A 97 -4.60 -28.51 -5.19
N GLN A 98 -3.94 -29.21 -4.27
CA GLN A 98 -4.02 -30.66 -4.24
C GLN A 98 -5.47 -30.96 -3.90
N TYR A 99 -6.32 -31.13 -4.90
CA TYR A 99 -7.58 -31.84 -4.76
C TYR A 99 -7.23 -33.25 -4.31
N SER A 100 -7.07 -33.43 -3.00
CA SER A 100 -7.25 -34.71 -2.35
C SER A 100 -8.74 -34.99 -2.45
N GLY A 101 -9.14 -35.68 -3.52
CA GLY A 101 -10.49 -36.20 -3.72
C GLY A 101 -10.87 -37.18 -2.62
N LYS A 102 -11.28 -36.62 -1.47
CA LYS A 102 -12.10 -37.29 -0.47
C LYS A 102 -13.18 -36.31 -0.08
N ASP A 103 -14.23 -36.33 -0.87
CA ASP A 103 -15.54 -35.82 -0.52
C ASP A 103 -15.89 -36.33 0.88
N ILE A 104 -16.19 -35.41 1.80
CA ILE A 104 -16.90 -35.75 3.03
C ILE A 104 -18.37 -35.69 2.66
N ASN A 105 -18.93 -36.82 2.23
CA ASN A 105 -20.37 -36.99 2.18
C ASN A 105 -20.86 -37.09 3.64
N LEU A 106 -21.63 -36.10 4.09
CA LEU A 106 -22.49 -36.19 5.27
C LEU A 106 -23.82 -36.85 4.91
#